data_AF-A0A286HES7-F1
#
_entry.id   AF-A0A286HES7-F1
#
_cell.length_a   1.000
_cell.length_b   1.000
_cell.length_c   1.000
_cell.angle_alpha   90.00
_cell.angle_beta   90.00
_cell.angle_gamma   90.00
#
_symmetry.space_group_name_H-M   'P 1'
#
loop_
_entity.id
_entity.type
_entity.pdbx_description
1 polymer ?
#
loop_
_entity_poly.entity_id
_entity_poly.type
_entity_poly.pdbx_seq_one_letter_code
_entity_poly.pdbx_strand_id
1 'polypeptide(L)'
;MAMTKTLTRTELYELIWTHPRSTLAKELGISDVAKRRIEIAREREAAEREREAKRLEEIAMHRQKVREHIVNLGKQRRAALDIREMVGVLSTHPELGPEGNPQFDDWVRLALDVADELDPMKRPLELLITGAGTAPER
;
A
#
# COMPACT_ATOMS: atom_id res chain seq x y z
N MET A 1 17.98 39.61 15.59
CA MET A 1 16.62 40.10 15.26
C MET A 1 16.69 40.67 13.85
N ALA A 2 16.06 40.02 12.86
CA ALA A 2 15.98 40.62 11.52
C ALA A 2 15.06 41.83 11.62
N MET A 3 15.63 43.03 11.61
CA MET A 3 14.89 44.30 11.64
C MET A 3 14.09 44.40 10.34
N THR A 4 12.78 44.24 10.40
CA THR A 4 11.89 44.60 9.29
C THR A 4 11.94 46.12 9.14
N LYS A 5 12.80 46.62 8.25
CA LYS A 5 12.90 48.04 7.90
C LYS A 5 11.68 48.40 7.03
N THR A 6 10.69 49.05 7.64
CA THR A 6 9.56 49.63 6.90
C THR A 6 10.04 50.94 6.29
N LEU A 7 10.51 50.89 5.04
CA LEU A 7 10.93 52.07 4.29
C LEU A 7 9.73 52.63 3.54
N THR A 8 9.57 53.95 3.56
CA THR A 8 8.64 54.60 2.63
C THR A 8 9.20 54.51 1.21
N ARG A 9 8.31 54.62 0.22
CA ARG A 9 8.68 54.51 -1.20
C ARG A 9 9.76 55.53 -1.61
N THR A 10 9.70 56.74 -1.07
CA THR A 10 10.68 57.82 -1.36
C THR A 10 12.05 57.50 -0.76
N GLU A 11 12.10 57.02 0.48
CA GLU A 11 13.35 56.62 1.15
C GLU A 11 14.02 55.42 0.46
N LEU A 12 13.22 54.51 -0.09
CA LEU A 12 13.74 53.40 -0.89
C LEU A 12 14.41 53.90 -2.19
N TYR A 13 13.84 54.92 -2.86
CA TYR A 13 14.40 55.47 -4.09
C TYR A 13 15.71 56.23 -3.85
N GLU A 14 15.76 57.03 -2.79
CA GLU A 14 16.98 57.70 -2.33
C GLU A 14 18.12 56.70 -2.12
N LEU A 15 17.84 55.62 -1.38
CA LEU A 15 18.82 54.59 -1.02
C LEU A 15 19.38 53.86 -2.25
N ILE A 16 18.54 53.58 -3.24
CA ILE A 16 18.92 52.90 -4.49
C ILE A 16 19.84 53.76 -5.37
N TRP A 17 19.69 55.08 -5.31
CA TRP A 17 20.47 56.01 -6.12
C TRP A 17 21.79 56.45 -5.48
N THR A 18 21.95 56.29 -4.17
CA THR A 18 23.16 56.67 -3.45
C THR A 18 24.14 55.52 -3.19
N HIS A 19 23.69 54.25 -3.19
CA HIS A 19 24.54 53.12 -2.85
C HIS A 19 24.58 52.03 -3.93
N PRO A 20 25.74 51.38 -4.17
CA PRO A 20 25.83 50.27 -5.10
C PRO A 20 24.85 49.14 -4.75
N ARG A 21 24.24 48.55 -5.77
CA ARG A 21 23.20 47.52 -5.63
C ARG A 21 23.65 46.28 -4.83
N SER A 22 24.95 45.93 -4.89
CA SER A 22 25.56 44.85 -4.10
C SER A 22 25.66 45.19 -2.61
N THR A 23 25.87 46.46 -2.28
CA THR A 23 25.86 46.99 -0.90
C THR A 23 24.44 46.97 -0.36
N LEU A 24 23.47 47.40 -1.15
CA LEU A 24 22.04 47.39 -0.77
C LEU A 24 21.47 45.97 -0.61
N ALA A 25 21.85 45.02 -1.48
CA ALA A 25 21.45 43.62 -1.32
C ALA A 25 22.01 42.98 -0.04
N LYS A 26 23.22 43.41 0.38
CA LYS A 26 23.82 43.08 1.67
C LYS A 26 23.08 43.76 2.83
N GLU A 27 22.78 45.05 2.73
CA GLU A 27 22.13 45.86 3.77
C GLU A 27 20.66 45.53 3.99
N LEU A 28 19.93 45.18 2.92
CA LEU A 28 18.54 44.76 2.97
C LEU A 28 18.41 43.25 3.25
N GLY A 29 19.51 42.52 3.36
CA GLY A 29 19.53 41.09 3.68
C GLY A 29 18.97 40.17 2.59
N ILE A 30 18.69 40.71 1.39
CA ILE A 30 18.21 39.96 0.22
C ILE A 30 19.44 39.50 -0.57
N SER A 31 20.27 38.66 0.04
CA SER A 31 21.42 38.04 -0.62
C SER A 31 20.94 36.90 -1.52
N ASP A 32 21.53 36.72 -2.70
CA ASP A 32 21.28 35.54 -3.56
C ASP A 32 21.54 34.22 -2.84
N VAL A 33 22.39 34.25 -1.81
CA VAL A 33 22.61 33.14 -0.87
C VAL A 33 21.35 32.83 -0.05
N ALA A 34 20.59 33.85 0.37
CA ALA A 34 19.34 33.66 1.11
C ALA A 34 18.24 33.05 0.23
N LYS A 35 18.10 33.51 -1.02
CA LYS A 35 17.18 32.91 -2.00
C LYS A 35 17.52 31.44 -2.26
N ARG A 36 18.80 31.16 -2.52
CA ARG A 36 19.26 29.79 -2.76
C ARG A 36 19.08 28.88 -1.55
N ARG A 37 19.24 29.40 -0.32
CA ARG A 37 18.93 28.64 0.91
C ARG A 37 17.45 28.32 1.04
N ILE A 38 16.56 29.24 0.65
CA ILE A 38 15.10 29.01 0.65
C ILE A 38 14.73 27.97 -0.41
N GLU A 39 15.31 28.06 -1.60
CA GLU A 39 15.10 27.06 -2.67
C GLU A 39 15.58 25.68 -2.24
N ILE A 40 16.81 25.57 -1.72
CA ILE A 40 17.36 24.30 -1.20
C ILE A 40 16.50 23.76 -0.05
N ALA A 41 15.97 24.61 0.84
CA ALA A 41 15.09 24.18 1.91
C ALA A 41 13.77 23.61 1.37
N ARG A 42 13.17 24.27 0.36
CA ARG A 42 11.95 23.80 -0.30
C ARG A 42 12.16 22.50 -1.06
N GLU A 43 13.27 22.37 -1.77
CA GLU A 43 13.63 21.15 -2.49
C GLU A 43 13.82 19.97 -1.53
N ARG A 44 14.46 20.20 -0.39
CA ARG A 44 14.63 19.18 0.66
C ARG A 44 13.28 18.76 1.25
N GLU A 45 12.43 19.72 1.59
CA GLU A 45 11.10 19.45 2.13
C GLU A 45 10.20 18.73 1.10
N ALA A 46 10.29 19.09 -0.18
CA ALA A 46 9.59 18.39 -1.26
C ALA A 46 10.11 16.95 -1.42
N ALA A 47 11.43 16.75 -1.40
CA ALA A 47 12.04 15.44 -1.51
C ALA A 47 11.70 14.55 -0.30
N GLU A 48 11.62 15.11 0.90
CA GLU A 48 11.20 14.38 2.10
C GLU A 48 9.73 13.97 2.01
N ARG A 49 8.84 14.88 1.61
CA ARG A 49 7.43 14.56 1.37
C ARG A 49 7.24 13.51 0.29
N GLU A 50 8.02 13.56 -0.79
CA GLU A 50 7.95 12.54 -1.84
C GLU A 50 8.42 11.16 -1.33
N ARG A 51 9.49 11.12 -0.52
CA ARG A 51 9.97 9.88 0.10
C ARG A 51 8.93 9.31 1.05
N GLU A 52 8.33 10.15 1.90
CA GLU A 52 7.30 9.72 2.83
C GLU A 52 6.06 9.22 2.09
N ALA A 53 5.61 9.93 1.04
CA ALA A 53 4.50 9.49 0.20
C ALA A 53 4.77 8.11 -0.42
N LYS A 54 5.97 7.89 -0.98
CA LYS A 54 6.37 6.58 -1.52
C LYS A 54 6.34 5.48 -0.45
N ARG A 55 6.87 5.75 0.75
CA ARG A 55 6.83 4.77 1.85
C ARG A 55 5.39 4.43 2.26
N LEU A 56 4.52 5.44 2.36
CA LEU A 56 3.11 5.24 2.71
C LEU A 56 2.37 4.45 1.64
N GLU A 57 2.65 4.72 0.36
CA GLU A 57 2.10 3.98 -0.77
C GLU A 57 2.55 2.51 -0.76
N GLU A 58 3.83 2.22 -0.53
CA GLU A 58 4.35 0.85 -0.39
C GLU A 58 3.68 0.09 0.75
N ILE A 59 3.53 0.72 1.92
CA ILE A 59 2.84 0.14 3.07
C ILE A 59 1.36 -0.12 2.73
N ALA A 60 0.68 0.82 2.06
CA ALA A 60 -0.71 0.69 1.67
C ALA A 60 -0.91 -0.46 0.67
N MET A 61 -0.06 -0.55 -0.35
CA MET A 61 -0.07 -1.65 -1.33
C MET A 61 0.17 -3.00 -0.65
N HIS A 62 1.13 -3.10 0.26
CA HIS A 62 1.40 -4.33 0.99
C HIS A 62 0.18 -4.76 1.83
N ARG A 63 -0.41 -3.83 2.58
CA ARG A 63 -1.64 -4.09 3.36
C ARG A 63 -2.80 -4.54 2.49
N GLN A 64 -2.94 -3.95 1.29
CA GLN A 64 -3.98 -4.34 0.35
C GLN A 64 -3.78 -5.77 -0.15
N LYS A 65 -2.55 -6.15 -0.54
CA LYS A 65 -2.22 -7.53 -0.94
C LYS A 65 -2.49 -8.55 0.16
N VAL A 66 -2.10 -8.24 1.41
CA VAL A 66 -2.39 -9.08 2.57
C VAL A 66 -3.89 -9.28 2.77
N ARG A 67 -4.68 -8.20 2.66
CA ARG A 67 -6.14 -8.26 2.78
C ARG A 67 -6.75 -9.16 1.70
N GLU A 68 -6.36 -8.97 0.45
CA GLU A 68 -6.87 -9.76 -0.68
C GLU A 68 -6.53 -11.24 -0.52
N HIS A 69 -5.29 -11.55 -0.08
CA HIS A 69 -4.86 -12.91 0.20
C HIS A 69 -5.73 -13.56 1.29
N ILE A 70 -5.95 -12.91 2.43
CA ILE A 70 -6.80 -13.42 3.52
C ILE A 70 -8.22 -13.68 3.04
N VAL A 71 -8.80 -12.74 2.30
CA VAL A 71 -10.15 -12.89 1.75
C VAL A 71 -10.22 -14.08 0.79
N ASN A 72 -9.22 -14.25 -0.06
CA ASN A 72 -9.15 -15.36 -1.00
C ASN A 72 -9.02 -16.72 -0.28
N LEU A 73 -8.21 -16.81 0.78
CA LEU A 73 -8.14 -18.01 1.62
C LEU A 73 -9.51 -18.34 2.22
N GLY A 74 -10.23 -17.34 2.73
CA GLY A 74 -11.59 -17.52 3.25
C GLY A 74 -12.57 -18.05 2.21
N LYS A 75 -12.51 -17.52 0.97
CA LYS A 75 -13.33 -17.99 -0.15
C LYS A 75 -12.99 -19.44 -0.54
N GLN A 76 -11.71 -19.77 -0.65
CA GLN A 76 -11.22 -21.12 -0.94
C GLN A 76 -11.70 -22.11 0.11
N ARG A 77 -11.57 -21.77 1.40
CA ARG A 77 -12.04 -22.60 2.51
C ARG A 77 -13.54 -22.83 2.45
N ARG A 78 -14.34 -21.79 2.18
CA ARG A 78 -15.79 -21.90 2.06
C ARG A 78 -16.19 -22.82 0.90
N ALA A 79 -15.63 -22.60 -0.29
CA ALA A 79 -15.90 -23.46 -1.44
C ALA A 79 -15.58 -24.93 -1.15
N ALA A 80 -14.46 -25.22 -0.48
CA ALA A 80 -14.11 -26.57 -0.06
C ALA A 80 -15.07 -27.18 0.97
N LEU A 81 -15.73 -26.38 1.82
CA LEU A 81 -16.77 -26.86 2.73
C LEU A 81 -18.07 -27.11 1.99
N ASP A 82 -18.48 -26.18 1.13
CA ASP A 82 -19.72 -26.27 0.34
C ASP A 82 -19.71 -27.53 -0.55
N ILE A 83 -18.56 -27.87 -1.17
CA ILE A 83 -18.41 -29.09 -1.95
C ILE A 83 -18.61 -30.34 -1.07
N ARG A 84 -17.99 -30.38 0.12
CA ARG A 84 -18.10 -31.53 1.04
C ARG A 84 -19.51 -31.68 1.58
N GLU A 85 -20.17 -30.58 1.90
CA GLU A 85 -21.57 -30.57 2.33
C GLU A 85 -22.49 -31.09 1.21
N MET A 86 -22.32 -30.57 -0.01
CA MET A 86 -23.10 -31.01 -1.18
C MET A 86 -22.92 -32.51 -1.44
N VAL A 87 -21.68 -33.01 -1.42
CA VAL A 87 -21.38 -34.45 -1.52
C VAL A 87 -22.11 -35.22 -0.42
N GLY A 88 -22.02 -34.76 0.84
CA GLY A 88 -22.69 -35.38 1.97
C GLY A 88 -24.21 -35.47 1.81
N VAL A 89 -24.86 -34.40 1.33
CA VAL A 89 -26.30 -34.37 1.05
C VAL A 89 -26.64 -35.35 -0.08
N LEU A 90 -25.92 -35.31 -1.19
CA LEU A 90 -26.18 -36.18 -2.35
C LEU A 90 -25.98 -37.67 -2.03
N SER A 91 -25.00 -38.02 -1.19
CA SER A 91 -24.79 -39.40 -0.75
C SER A 91 -25.95 -39.98 0.08
N THR A 92 -26.83 -39.13 0.62
CA THR A 92 -28.06 -39.59 1.32
C THR A 92 -29.26 -39.73 0.39
N HIS A 93 -29.15 -39.32 -0.87
CA HIS A 93 -30.27 -39.30 -1.79
C HIS A 93 -30.66 -40.73 -2.22
N PRO A 94 -31.95 -41.13 -2.18
CA PRO A 94 -32.38 -42.50 -2.48
C PRO A 94 -31.97 -43.00 -3.88
N GLU A 95 -31.96 -42.12 -4.88
CA GLU A 95 -31.58 -42.47 -6.26
C GLU A 95 -30.06 -42.53 -6.50
N LEU A 96 -29.28 -41.96 -5.59
CA LEU A 96 -27.81 -41.94 -5.63
C LEU A 96 -27.21 -42.76 -4.49
N GLY A 97 -28.06 -43.49 -3.78
CA GLY A 97 -27.73 -44.22 -2.58
C GLY A 97 -26.88 -45.47 -2.85
N PRO A 98 -26.64 -46.28 -1.81
CA PRO A 98 -25.62 -47.33 -1.79
C PRO A 98 -25.85 -48.51 -2.75
N GLU A 99 -26.93 -48.52 -3.54
CA GLU A 99 -27.16 -49.52 -4.60
C GLU A 99 -26.34 -49.27 -5.88
N GLY A 100 -25.22 -48.55 -5.76
CA GLY A 100 -24.10 -48.68 -6.69
C GLY A 100 -24.35 -48.00 -8.02
N ASN A 101 -24.25 -46.67 -8.02
CA ASN A 101 -23.91 -45.95 -9.25
C ASN A 101 -22.39 -45.69 -9.25
N PRO A 102 -21.57 -46.52 -9.94
CA PRO A 102 -20.12 -46.35 -9.93
C PRO A 102 -19.67 -44.99 -10.46
N GLN A 103 -20.46 -44.40 -11.37
CA GLN A 103 -20.19 -43.07 -11.89
C GLN A 103 -20.38 -41.99 -10.82
N PHE A 104 -21.34 -42.18 -9.91
CA PHE A 104 -21.52 -41.28 -8.78
C PHE A 104 -20.39 -41.44 -7.76
N ASP A 105 -19.94 -42.67 -7.48
CA ASP A 105 -18.80 -42.91 -6.59
C ASP A 105 -17.51 -42.27 -7.11
N ASP A 106 -17.23 -42.41 -8.42
CA ASP A 106 -16.10 -41.75 -9.07
C ASP A 106 -16.22 -40.23 -8.99
N TRP A 107 -17.42 -39.69 -9.21
CA TRP A 107 -17.68 -38.26 -9.10
C TRP A 107 -17.49 -37.75 -7.67
N VAL A 108 -17.97 -38.49 -6.66
CA VAL A 108 -17.78 -38.17 -5.23
C VAL A 108 -16.30 -38.10 -4.90
N ARG A 109 -15.51 -39.08 -5.34
CA ARG A 109 -14.06 -39.08 -5.12
C ARG A 109 -13.40 -37.85 -5.73
N LEU A 110 -13.69 -37.56 -7.00
CA LEU A 110 -13.15 -36.38 -7.69
C LEU A 110 -13.55 -35.07 -7.01
N ALA A 111 -14.80 -34.95 -6.56
CA ALA A 111 -15.28 -33.76 -5.86
C ALA A 111 -14.55 -33.55 -4.53
N LEU A 112 -14.31 -34.62 -3.77
CA LEU A 112 -13.55 -34.55 -2.52
C LEU A 112 -12.07 -34.23 -2.75
N ASP A 113 -11.46 -34.77 -3.81
CA ASP A 113 -10.09 -34.43 -4.22
C ASP A 113 -9.97 -32.92 -4.51
N VAL A 114 -10.91 -32.36 -5.29
CA VAL A 114 -10.99 -30.92 -5.58
C VAL A 114 -11.19 -30.09 -4.30
N ALA A 115 -12.04 -30.55 -3.37
CA ALA A 115 -12.22 -29.86 -2.10
C ALA A 115 -10.94 -29.83 -1.27
N ASP A 116 -10.15 -30.91 -1.27
CA ASP A 116 -8.86 -30.98 -0.58
C ASP A 116 -7.80 -30.08 -1.21
N GLU A 117 -7.76 -29.97 -2.54
CA GLU A 117 -6.86 -29.03 -3.24
C GLU A 117 -7.19 -27.56 -2.95
N LEU A 118 -8.49 -27.24 -2.89
CA LEU A 118 -8.98 -25.89 -2.60
C LEU A 118 -8.76 -25.52 -1.13
N ASP A 119 -8.84 -26.48 -0.21
CA ASP A 119 -8.81 -26.20 1.23
C ASP A 119 -7.44 -25.66 1.67
N PRO A 120 -7.33 -24.39 2.05
CA PRO A 120 -6.05 -23.84 2.49
C PRO A 120 -5.55 -24.55 3.76
N MET A 121 -6.42 -25.17 4.56
CA MET A 121 -6.02 -25.89 5.77
C MET A 121 -5.26 -27.20 5.49
N LYS A 122 -5.29 -27.69 4.24
CA LYS A 122 -4.50 -28.84 3.80
C LYS A 122 -3.07 -28.45 3.39
N ARG A 123 -2.76 -27.15 3.32
CA ARG A 123 -1.44 -26.62 2.95
C ARG A 123 -0.59 -26.33 4.20
N PRO A 124 0.76 -26.37 4.09
CA PRO A 124 1.65 -25.90 5.15
C PRO A 124 1.33 -24.46 5.58
N LEU A 125 1.35 -24.22 6.90
CA LEU A 125 1.00 -22.92 7.49
C LEU A 125 1.89 -21.79 6.98
N GLU A 126 3.17 -22.10 6.72
CA GLU A 126 4.16 -21.16 6.22
C GLU A 126 3.73 -20.58 4.87
N LEU A 127 3.13 -21.39 3.98
CA LEU A 127 2.64 -20.94 2.69
C LEU A 127 1.40 -20.06 2.81
N LEU A 128 0.59 -20.27 3.86
CA LEU A 128 -0.58 -19.44 4.13
C LEU A 128 -0.18 -18.05 4.61
N ILE A 129 0.84 -17.95 5.47
CA ILE A 129 1.30 -16.70 6.06
C ILE A 129 2.16 -15.90 5.07
N THR A 130 3.06 -16.56 4.34
CA THR A 130 4.02 -15.90 3.43
C THR A 130 3.44 -15.56 2.06
N GLY A 131 2.32 -16.17 1.66
CA GLY A 131 1.69 -15.94 0.35
C GLY A 131 1.31 -14.48 0.06
N ALA A 132 1.22 -13.63 1.08
CA ALA A 132 0.95 -12.19 0.94
C ALA A 132 2.22 -11.31 0.77
N GLY A 133 3.41 -11.91 0.82
CA GLY A 133 4.70 -11.22 0.83
C GLY A 133 5.17 -10.86 2.25
N THR A 134 6.48 -10.67 2.41
CA THR A 134 7.07 -10.18 3.66
C THR A 134 6.82 -8.69 3.83
N ALA A 135 6.63 -8.25 5.08
CA ALA A 135 6.44 -6.84 5.38
C ALA A 135 7.69 -6.03 4.96
N PRO A 136 7.51 -4.82 4.40
CA PRO A 136 8.64 -3.92 4.17
C PRO A 136 9.31 -3.58 5.52
N GLU A 137 10.65 -3.51 5.52
CA GLU A 137 11.42 -3.20 6.73
C GLU A 137 10.99 -1.85 7.33
N ARG A 138 10.90 -1.81 8.68
CA ARG A 138 10.39 -0.68 9.45
C ARG A 138 11.28 0.54 9.36
#